data_AF-A0A849U8N6-F1
#
_entry.id   AF-A0A849U8N6-F1
#
_cell.length_a   1.000
_cell.length_b   1.000
_cell.length_c   1.000
_cell.angle_alpha   90.00
_cell.angle_beta   90.00
_cell.angle_gamma   90.00
#
_symmetry.space_group_name_H-M   'P 1'
#
loop_
_entity.id
_entity.type
_entity.pdbx_description
1 polymer ?
#
loop_
_entity_poly.entity_id
_entity_poly.type
_entity_poly.pdbx_seq_one_letter_code
_entity_poly.pdbx_strand_id
1 'polypeptide(L)'
;MKIRLLLLWSLLTFTVSCFAGSEGLKQGMSFQQARKFLQQGGWTPIDVHKNDGYEFFGVEKILKESKINEVDSCAMDRALCNLFYRKGNECLRLITYGEALKDMKVDSWTNDCPE
;
A
#
# COMPACT_ATOMS: atom_id res chain seq x y z
N MET A 1 50.60 39.34 -7.42
CA MET A 1 49.21 39.75 -7.15
C MET A 1 48.36 38.48 -7.01
N LYS A 2 47.77 38.26 -5.84
CA LYS A 2 46.98 37.06 -5.47
C LYS A 2 45.55 37.17 -6.04
N ILE A 3 45.03 36.13 -6.71
CA ILE A 3 43.58 35.86 -6.88
C ILE A 3 43.44 34.32 -6.95
N ARG A 4 43.23 33.68 -5.80
CA ARG A 4 41.95 33.13 -5.29
C ARG A 4 41.43 31.92 -6.06
N LEU A 5 41.89 30.78 -5.55
CA LEU A 5 41.21 29.49 -5.41
C LEU A 5 39.67 29.61 -5.39
N LEU A 6 38.97 28.99 -6.35
CA LEU A 6 37.57 28.58 -6.19
C LEU A 6 37.43 27.16 -6.76
N LEU A 7 37.70 26.18 -5.89
CA LEU A 7 37.25 24.81 -5.99
C LEU A 7 35.72 24.82 -5.86
N LEU A 8 34.99 24.75 -6.97
CA LEU A 8 33.56 24.45 -6.96
C LEU A 8 33.38 22.94 -7.03
N TRP A 9 33.51 22.33 -5.85
CA TRP A 9 33.18 20.94 -5.58
C TRP A 9 31.65 20.81 -5.60
N SER A 10 31.08 20.69 -6.80
CA SER A 10 29.64 20.42 -6.93
C SER A 10 29.39 18.95 -6.62
N LEU A 11 29.25 18.62 -5.32
CA LEU A 11 28.60 17.38 -4.89
C LEU A 11 27.16 17.42 -5.38
N LEU A 12 26.89 16.79 -6.52
CA LEU A 12 25.54 16.32 -6.82
C LEU A 12 25.28 15.14 -5.86
N THR A 13 24.77 15.44 -4.66
CA THR A 13 24.16 14.42 -3.82
C THR A 13 22.91 13.95 -4.52
N PHE A 14 23.04 12.90 -5.33
CA PHE A 14 21.92 12.13 -5.83
C PHE A 14 21.29 11.48 -4.60
N THR A 15 20.27 12.12 -4.03
CA THR A 15 19.43 11.48 -3.02
C THR A 15 18.77 10.30 -3.71
N VAL A 16 19.32 9.11 -3.50
CA VAL A 16 18.65 7.86 -3.84
C VAL A 16 17.41 7.83 -2.96
N SER A 17 16.27 8.23 -3.51
CA SER A 17 14.97 7.87 -2.96
C SER A 17 14.90 6.35 -3.05
N CYS A 18 15.27 5.69 -1.97
CA CYS A 18 15.15 4.26 -1.82
C CYS A 18 13.66 3.97 -1.70
N PHE A 19 12.97 3.72 -2.82
CA PHE A 19 11.59 3.25 -2.85
C PHE A 19 11.53 1.78 -2.41
N ALA A 20 12.08 1.46 -1.23
CA ALA A 20 12.18 0.12 -0.66
C ALA A 20 11.00 -0.12 0.29
N GLY A 21 9.81 -0.16 -0.28
CA GLY A 21 8.56 -0.38 0.44
C GLY A 21 7.84 -1.64 -0.01
N SER A 22 7.67 -1.80 -1.32
CA SER A 22 6.86 -2.85 -1.95
C SER A 22 7.69 -3.90 -2.72
N GLU A 23 9.01 -3.92 -2.56
CA GLU A 23 9.97 -4.69 -3.41
C GLU A 23 9.82 -6.23 -3.35
N GLY A 24 8.80 -6.76 -2.69
CA GLY A 24 8.45 -8.19 -2.72
C GLY A 24 7.00 -8.49 -3.09
N LEU A 25 6.18 -7.48 -3.38
CA LEU A 25 4.83 -7.68 -3.92
C LEU A 25 4.92 -8.23 -5.33
N LYS A 26 4.03 -9.17 -5.65
CA LYS A 26 3.92 -9.79 -6.98
C LYS A 26 2.46 -9.91 -7.36
N GLN A 27 2.13 -9.55 -8.59
CA GLN A 27 0.82 -9.83 -9.15
C GLN A 27 0.52 -11.33 -9.08
N GLY A 28 -0.72 -11.69 -8.73
CA GLY A 28 -1.19 -13.06 -8.61
C GLY A 28 -0.83 -13.80 -7.32
N MET A 29 0.01 -13.23 -6.44
CA MET A 29 0.24 -13.83 -5.11
C MET A 29 -1.03 -13.74 -4.26
N SER A 30 -1.19 -14.64 -3.28
CA SER A 30 -2.38 -14.57 -2.43
C SER A 30 -2.38 -13.30 -1.58
N PHE A 31 -3.55 -12.74 -1.34
CA PHE A 31 -3.70 -11.57 -0.48
C PHE A 31 -3.11 -11.82 0.92
N GLN A 32 -3.31 -13.02 1.48
CA GLN A 32 -2.77 -13.37 2.79
C GLN A 32 -1.23 -13.35 2.82
N GLN A 33 -0.58 -13.82 1.75
CA GLN A 33 0.87 -13.74 1.62
C GLN A 33 1.34 -12.29 1.50
N ALA A 34 0.65 -11.48 0.69
CA ALA A 34 0.96 -10.06 0.49
C ALA A 34 0.81 -9.26 1.79
N ARG A 35 -0.32 -9.42 2.49
CA ARG A 35 -0.60 -8.80 3.78
C ARG A 35 0.48 -9.12 4.80
N LYS A 36 0.87 -10.40 4.92
CA LYS A 36 1.92 -10.83 5.82
C LYS A 36 3.26 -10.19 5.46
N PHE A 37 3.63 -10.20 4.18
CA PHE A 37 4.85 -9.57 3.68
C PHE A 37 4.90 -8.08 4.03
N LEU A 38 3.82 -7.34 3.76
CA LEU A 38 3.70 -5.92 4.05
C LEU A 38 3.88 -5.64 5.55
N GLN A 39 3.15 -6.36 6.40
CA GLN A 39 3.23 -6.21 7.85
C GLN A 39 4.64 -6.51 8.40
N GLN A 40 5.29 -7.56 7.87
CA GLN A 40 6.68 -7.87 8.21
C GLN A 40 7.67 -6.80 7.71
N GLY A 41 7.35 -6.12 6.61
CA GLY A 41 8.10 -5.00 6.05
C GLY A 41 7.85 -3.65 6.75
N GLY A 42 7.06 -3.63 7.83
CA GLY A 42 6.76 -2.43 8.62
C GLY A 42 5.60 -1.59 8.10
N TRP A 43 4.82 -2.11 7.14
CA TRP A 43 3.58 -1.48 6.71
C TRP A 43 2.44 -1.77 7.68
N THR A 44 1.70 -0.74 8.07
CA THR A 44 0.56 -0.85 8.98
C THR A 44 -0.75 -0.69 8.23
N PRO A 45 -1.76 -1.54 8.46
CA PRO A 45 -3.12 -1.36 7.95
C PRO A 45 -3.70 0.01 8.30
N ILE A 46 -4.35 0.68 7.35
CA ILE A 46 -5.10 1.92 7.58
C ILE A 46 -6.59 1.57 7.60
N ASP A 47 -7.26 1.80 8.74
CA ASP A 47 -8.73 1.71 8.82
C ASP A 47 -9.34 3.02 8.31
N VAL A 48 -9.58 3.10 7.00
CA VAL A 48 -10.06 4.32 6.31
C VAL A 48 -11.39 4.79 6.91
N HIS A 49 -12.29 3.84 7.17
CA HIS A 49 -13.65 4.09 7.64
C HIS A 49 -13.81 4.09 9.16
N LYS A 50 -12.74 4.38 9.91
CA LYS A 50 -12.77 4.28 11.38
C LYS A 50 -13.84 5.18 12.02
N ASN A 51 -14.15 6.33 11.42
CA ASN A 51 -15.00 7.36 12.03
C ASN A 51 -16.05 7.99 11.08
N ASP A 52 -16.32 7.41 9.92
CA ASP A 52 -17.21 8.01 8.90
C ASP A 52 -18.58 7.32 8.78
N GLY A 53 -18.76 6.17 9.44
CA GLY A 53 -20.01 5.42 9.40
C GLY A 53 -20.25 4.68 8.09
N TYR A 54 -19.21 4.42 7.29
CA TYR A 54 -19.31 3.64 6.06
C TYR A 54 -19.94 2.26 6.31
N GLU A 55 -20.95 1.92 5.50
CA GLU A 55 -21.63 0.63 5.58
C GLU A 55 -20.96 -0.37 4.63
N PHE A 56 -20.39 -1.43 5.19
CA PHE A 56 -19.75 -2.50 4.42
C PHE A 56 -20.75 -3.53 3.90
N PHE A 57 -20.60 -3.92 2.64
CA PHE A 57 -21.43 -4.94 2.01
C PHE A 57 -20.59 -5.94 1.18
N GLY A 58 -21.22 -7.04 0.76
CA GLY A 58 -20.58 -8.05 -0.08
C GLY A 58 -19.24 -8.54 0.48
N VAL A 59 -18.18 -8.46 -0.34
CA VAL A 59 -16.82 -8.89 0.01
C VAL A 59 -16.23 -8.05 1.14
N GLU A 60 -16.50 -6.75 1.18
CA GLU A 60 -15.97 -5.85 2.22
C GLU A 60 -16.43 -6.29 3.61
N LYS A 61 -17.72 -6.67 3.73
CA LYS A 61 -18.28 -7.16 4.98
C LYS A 61 -17.56 -8.42 5.46
N ILE A 62 -17.30 -9.38 4.56
CA ILE A 62 -16.55 -10.60 4.85
C ILE A 62 -15.12 -10.26 5.34
N LEU A 63 -14.49 -9.28 4.71
CA LEU A 63 -13.15 -8.81 5.07
C LEU A 63 -13.13 -8.17 6.47
N LYS A 64 -14.07 -7.29 6.78
CA LYS A 64 -14.17 -6.65 8.11
C LYS A 64 -14.48 -7.66 9.20
N GLU A 65 -15.39 -8.61 8.98
CA GLU A 65 -15.66 -9.71 9.90
C GLU A 65 -14.41 -10.59 10.14
N SER A 66 -13.54 -10.68 9.14
CA SER A 66 -12.23 -11.36 9.22
C SER A 66 -11.10 -10.48 9.78
N LYS A 67 -11.40 -9.30 10.34
CA LYS A 67 -10.43 -8.34 10.89
C LYS A 67 -9.41 -7.83 9.85
N ILE A 68 -9.84 -7.72 8.60
CA ILE A 68 -9.13 -7.02 7.53
C ILE A 68 -9.63 -5.58 7.54
N ASN A 69 -9.01 -4.74 8.36
CA ASN A 69 -9.45 -3.35 8.52
C ASN A 69 -8.92 -2.41 7.46
N GLU A 70 -7.87 -2.83 6.74
CA GLU A 70 -7.28 -2.05 5.64
C GLU A 70 -8.19 -1.92 4.41
N VAL A 71 -9.31 -2.65 4.33
CA VAL A 71 -10.24 -2.51 3.20
C VAL A 71 -10.91 -1.15 3.25
N ASP A 72 -10.84 -0.45 2.13
CA ASP A 72 -11.60 0.78 1.86
C ASP A 72 -12.88 0.35 1.13
N SER A 73 -12.76 0.02 -0.15
CA SER A 73 -13.90 -0.27 -1.03
C SER A 73 -13.66 -1.49 -1.91
N CYS A 74 -14.75 -2.18 -2.29
CA CYS A 74 -14.75 -3.23 -3.30
C CYS A 74 -15.75 -2.94 -4.43
N ALA A 75 -15.31 -3.07 -5.68
CA ALA A 75 -16.17 -2.99 -6.85
C ALA A 75 -17.14 -4.19 -6.89
N MET A 76 -18.45 -3.90 -6.94
CA MET A 76 -19.49 -4.93 -6.95
C MET A 76 -19.48 -5.82 -8.20
N ASP A 77 -19.03 -5.29 -9.34
CA ASP A 77 -19.08 -5.97 -10.64
C ASP A 77 -17.85 -6.84 -10.93
N ARG A 78 -16.72 -6.64 -10.24
CA ARG A 78 -15.43 -7.30 -10.58
C ARG A 78 -14.71 -7.90 -9.39
N ALA A 79 -15.31 -7.86 -8.20
CA ALA A 79 -14.70 -8.30 -6.95
C ALA A 79 -13.29 -7.73 -6.73
N LEU A 80 -13.07 -6.48 -7.17
CA LEU A 80 -11.80 -5.77 -7.00
C LEU A 80 -11.87 -4.96 -5.71
N CYS A 81 -10.94 -5.17 -4.78
CA CYS A 81 -10.90 -4.46 -3.50
C CYS A 81 -9.66 -3.59 -3.37
N ASN A 82 -9.85 -2.35 -2.92
CA ASN A 82 -8.80 -1.42 -2.51
C ASN A 82 -8.48 -1.63 -1.03
N LEU A 83 -7.20 -1.80 -0.71
CA LEU A 83 -6.73 -1.91 0.67
C LEU A 83 -5.55 -0.98 0.91
N PHE A 84 -5.53 -0.28 2.05
CA PHE A 84 -4.53 0.75 2.32
C PHE A 84 -3.60 0.43 3.49
N TYR A 85 -2.33 0.76 3.28
CA TYR A 85 -1.26 0.62 4.27
C TYR A 85 -0.43 1.90 4.38
N ARG A 86 0.20 2.10 5.53
CA ARG A 86 1.13 3.22 5.79
C ARG A 86 2.48 2.71 6.30
N LYS A 87 3.57 3.37 5.89
CA LYS A 87 4.90 3.19 6.48
C LYS A 87 5.57 4.56 6.61
N GLY A 88 5.61 5.09 7.83
CA GLY A 88 6.02 6.48 8.05
C GLY A 88 5.09 7.45 7.30
N ASN A 89 5.65 8.24 6.39
CA ASN A 89 4.90 9.17 5.54
C ASN A 89 4.49 8.57 4.19
N GLU A 90 4.83 7.32 3.91
CA GLU A 90 4.50 6.63 2.67
C GLU A 90 3.15 5.90 2.78
N CYS A 91 2.39 5.92 1.69
CA CYS A 91 1.16 5.16 1.54
C CYS A 91 1.35 4.05 0.50
N LEU A 92 0.59 2.98 0.67
CA LEU A 92 0.48 1.91 -0.31
C LEU A 92 -0.99 1.53 -0.44
N ARG A 93 -1.52 1.68 -1.65
CA ARG A 93 -2.82 1.14 -2.04
C ARG A 93 -2.60 -0.18 -2.76
N LEU A 94 -3.04 -1.26 -2.14
CA LEU A 94 -3.04 -2.61 -2.69
C LEU A 94 -4.40 -2.88 -3.34
N ILE A 95 -4.38 -3.29 -4.60
CA ILE A 95 -5.59 -3.69 -5.33
C ILE A 95 -5.56 -5.21 -5.43
N THR A 96 -6.69 -5.83 -5.07
CA THR A 96 -6.85 -7.29 -5.08
C THR A 96 -8.09 -7.68 -5.85
N TYR A 97 -8.15 -8.91 -6.33
CA TYR A 97 -9.33 -9.48 -6.96
C TYR A 97 -9.73 -10.80 -6.29
N GLY A 98 -11.02 -11.07 -6.15
CA GLY A 98 -11.59 -12.34 -5.67
C GLY A 98 -12.75 -12.15 -4.70
N GLU A 99 -13.72 -13.06 -4.73
CA GLU A 99 -14.97 -12.96 -3.96
C GLU A 99 -14.86 -13.50 -2.52
N ALA A 100 -13.85 -14.33 -2.24
CA ALA A 100 -13.63 -14.94 -0.94
C ALA A 100 -12.17 -14.77 -0.51
N LEU A 101 -11.94 -14.52 0.78
CA LEU A 101 -10.62 -14.23 1.34
C LEU A 101 -9.52 -15.24 0.95
N LYS A 102 -9.86 -16.53 0.84
CA LYS A 102 -8.93 -17.60 0.45
C LYS A 102 -8.51 -17.56 -1.03
N ASP A 103 -9.36 -16.98 -1.88
CA ASP A 103 -9.20 -16.93 -3.33
C ASP A 103 -8.67 -15.57 -3.79
N MET A 104 -8.66 -14.58 -2.89
CA MET A 104 -8.18 -13.22 -3.17
C MET A 104 -6.69 -13.20 -3.50
N LYS A 105 -6.37 -12.50 -4.58
CA LYS A 105 -5.02 -12.34 -5.12
C LYS A 105 -4.71 -10.89 -5.38
N VAL A 106 -3.42 -10.56 -5.36
CA VAL A 106 -2.93 -9.24 -5.73
C VAL A 106 -3.15 -9.01 -7.22
N ASP A 107 -3.83 -7.93 -7.56
CA ASP A 107 -3.92 -7.43 -8.93
C ASP A 107 -2.75 -6.46 -9.20
N SER A 108 -2.67 -5.41 -8.39
CA SER A 108 -1.72 -4.31 -8.57
C SER A 108 -1.52 -3.53 -7.27
N TRP A 109 -0.60 -2.56 -7.25
CA TRP A 109 -0.41 -1.64 -6.13
C TRP A 109 0.13 -0.29 -6.60
N THR A 110 -0.15 0.76 -5.83
CA THR A 110 0.26 2.14 -6.09
C THR A 110 0.70 2.81 -4.78
N ASN A 111 1.32 3.99 -4.86
CA ASN A 111 1.73 4.78 -3.69
C ASN A 111 0.65 5.78 -3.25
N ASP A 112 -0.59 5.57 -3.68
CA ASP A 112 -1.70 6.47 -3.38
C ASP A 112 -2.09 6.36 -1.90
N CYS A 113 -2.39 7.50 -1.28
CA CYS A 113 -3.00 7.55 0.03
C CYS A 113 -4.53 7.44 -0.06
N PRO A 114 -5.20 7.04 1.02
CA PRO A 114 -6.65 7.24 1.14
C PRO A 114 -6.99 8.72 0.94
N GLU A 115 -8.14 8.99 0.31
CA GLU A 115 -8.67 10.34 0.14
C GLU A 115 -9.11 10.98 1.48
#